data_AF-A0A411YFD9-F1
#
_entry.id   AF-A0A411YFD9-F1
#
_cell.length_a   1.000
_cell.length_b   1.000
_cell.length_c   1.000
_cell.angle_alpha   90.00
_cell.angle_beta   90.00
_cell.angle_gamma   90.00
#
_symmetry.space_group_name_H-M   'P 1'
#
loop_
_entity.id
_entity.type
_entity.pdbx_description
1 polymer ?
#
loop_
_entity_poly.entity_id
_entity_poly.type
_entity_poly.pdbx_seq_one_letter_code
_entity_poly.pdbx_strand_id
1 'polypeptide(L)'
;MTAQVVWTELKLLTREPLTLLVSLLFPVVLMVLLVGSFGNDPDPDFGGVGGTDFYVPVYTAATVAVMGLLGIPTHLAMYRQTGVLRRFRASGLSPLVVMAAQLIVMAALVAVGVAAMVAIGFAGYDLTAPASVPGVALGFVAGTLAFAAIGLLLGSVLPTARAAQGLGLLLFFGLFFVAGGGPPPALLPEAVNRLVELTPMGPLVDAISAPWHGHGVDGVALAALAALAVVAGALAERRLRRE
;
A
#
# COMPACT_ATOMS: atom_id res chain seq x y z
N MET A 1 -4.91 25.63 -8.21
CA MET A 1 -5.96 25.21 -7.26
C MET A 1 -5.65 23.85 -6.62
N THR A 2 -5.41 22.78 -7.39
CA THR A 2 -5.04 21.43 -6.88
C THR A 2 -3.83 21.46 -5.94
N ALA A 3 -2.77 22.20 -6.29
CA ALA A 3 -1.57 22.32 -5.46
C ALA A 3 -1.82 22.98 -4.09
N GLN A 4 -2.76 23.93 -4.00
CA GLN A 4 -3.12 24.58 -2.74
C GLN A 4 -3.92 23.66 -1.82
N VAL A 5 -4.77 22.80 -2.40
CA VAL A 5 -5.48 21.76 -1.65
C VAL A 5 -4.49 20.70 -1.14
N VAL A 6 -3.59 20.22 -1.99
CA VAL A 6 -2.51 19.29 -1.58
C VAL A 6 -1.69 19.87 -0.43
N TRP A 7 -1.30 21.15 -0.52
CA TRP A 7 -0.56 21.82 0.53
C TRP A 7 -1.33 21.91 1.85
N THR A 8 -2.65 22.10 1.78
CA THR A 8 -3.51 22.20 2.96
C THR A 8 -3.69 20.85 3.63
N GLU A 9 -3.90 19.79 2.85
CA GLU A 9 -3.95 18.41 3.35
C GLU A 9 -2.61 17.97 3.97
N LEU A 10 -1.49 18.32 3.33
CA LEU A 10 -0.15 18.04 3.90
C LEU A 10 0.05 18.75 5.25
N LYS A 11 -0.42 19.99 5.38
CA LYS A 11 -0.41 20.73 6.66
C LYS A 11 -1.35 20.13 7.71
N LEU A 12 -2.47 19.55 7.30
CA LEU A 12 -3.40 18.88 8.22
C LEU A 12 -2.81 17.56 8.71
N LEU A 13 -2.20 16.77 7.83
CA LEU A 13 -1.54 15.53 8.21
C LEU A 13 -0.37 15.74 9.17
N THR A 14 0.45 16.78 8.95
CA THR A 14 1.54 17.11 9.91
C THR A 14 1.00 17.53 11.29
N ARG A 15 -0.30 17.82 11.42
CA ARG A 15 -0.98 18.07 12.70
C ARG A 15 -1.65 16.84 13.30
N GLU A 16 -1.68 15.72 12.58
CA GLU A 16 -2.12 14.40 13.07
C GLU A 16 -0.93 13.41 13.16
N PRO A 17 0.08 13.70 14.00
CA PRO A 17 1.29 12.90 14.06
C PRO A 17 1.01 11.45 14.44
N LEU A 18 -0.06 11.19 15.22
CA LEU A 18 -0.43 9.85 15.63
C LEU A 18 -0.87 8.96 14.46
N THR A 19 -1.64 9.51 13.51
CA THR A 19 -2.10 8.77 12.33
C THR A 19 -0.91 8.41 11.43
N LEU A 20 0.00 9.37 11.21
CA LEU A 20 1.23 9.16 10.44
C LEU A 20 2.15 8.16 11.12
N LEU A 21 2.35 8.33 12.43
CA LEU A 21 3.22 7.48 13.22
C LEU A 21 2.67 6.06 13.22
N VAL A 22 1.43 5.81 13.63
CA VAL A 22 0.92 4.43 13.74
C VAL A 22 0.82 3.70 12.38
N SER A 23 0.40 4.39 11.31
CA SER A 23 0.20 3.75 9.99
C SER A 23 1.49 3.32 9.30
N LEU A 24 2.58 4.09 9.46
CA LEU A 24 3.91 3.74 8.93
C LEU A 24 4.76 2.96 9.94
N LEU A 25 4.60 3.20 11.23
CA LEU A 25 5.41 2.57 12.27
C LEU A 25 5.17 1.08 12.33
N PHE A 26 3.91 0.62 12.17
CA PHE A 26 3.63 -0.82 12.25
C PHE A 26 4.41 -1.64 11.21
N PRO A 27 4.34 -1.33 9.89
CA PRO A 27 5.16 -2.02 8.90
C PRO A 27 6.66 -1.87 9.16
N VAL A 28 7.15 -0.68 9.55
CA VAL A 28 8.59 -0.45 9.80
C VAL A 28 9.09 -1.27 10.98
N VAL A 29 8.38 -1.26 12.12
CA VAL A 29 8.78 -1.97 13.33
C VAL A 29 8.81 -3.47 13.09
N LEU A 30 7.77 -4.02 12.44
CA LEU A 30 7.77 -5.43 12.13
C LEU A 30 8.84 -5.81 11.10
N MET A 31 9.08 -4.98 10.08
CA MET A 31 10.19 -5.20 9.14
C MET A 31 11.52 -5.26 9.89
N VAL A 32 11.82 -4.27 10.74
CA VAL A 32 13.05 -4.23 11.55
C VAL A 32 13.17 -5.46 12.45
N LEU A 33 12.07 -5.89 13.06
CA LEU A 33 12.04 -7.08 13.91
C LEU A 33 12.39 -8.35 13.11
N LEU A 34 11.75 -8.56 11.96
CA LEU A 34 11.96 -9.77 11.15
C LEU A 34 13.32 -9.77 10.49
N VAL A 35 13.71 -8.67 9.86
CA VAL A 35 15.01 -8.51 9.24
C VAL A 35 16.14 -8.71 10.27
N GLY A 36 16.00 -8.15 11.47
CA GLY A 36 16.96 -8.38 12.56
C GLY A 36 16.95 -9.78 13.16
N SER A 37 15.88 -10.56 12.93
CA SER A 37 15.79 -11.95 13.40
C SER A 37 16.37 -12.95 12.41
N PHE A 38 16.24 -12.68 11.10
CA PHE A 38 16.61 -13.63 10.04
C PHE A 38 17.91 -13.27 9.30
N GLY A 39 18.38 -12.02 9.37
CA GLY A 39 19.59 -11.60 8.66
C GLY A 39 19.45 -11.64 7.12
N ASN A 40 20.58 -11.56 6.40
CA ASN A 40 20.59 -11.56 4.92
C ASN A 40 21.42 -12.68 4.26
N ASP A 41 21.80 -13.71 5.00
CA ASP A 41 22.43 -14.87 4.40
C ASP A 41 21.41 -15.67 3.57
N PRO A 42 21.79 -16.24 2.40
CA PRO A 42 20.89 -17.06 1.59
C PRO A 42 20.28 -18.20 2.40
N ASP A 43 18.95 -18.24 2.47
CA ASP A 43 18.21 -19.19 3.30
C ASP A 43 17.12 -19.90 2.46
N PRO A 44 17.11 -21.25 2.43
CA PRO A 44 16.07 -22.03 1.75
C PRO A 44 14.65 -21.68 2.17
N ASP A 45 14.43 -21.23 3.41
CA ASP A 45 13.10 -20.91 3.93
C ASP A 45 12.47 -19.70 3.21
N PHE A 46 13.31 -18.89 2.55
CA PHE A 46 12.92 -17.72 1.75
C PHE A 46 13.09 -17.95 0.23
N GLY A 47 13.27 -19.20 -0.21
CA GLY A 47 13.51 -19.50 -1.63
C GLY A 47 14.92 -19.18 -2.09
N GLY A 48 15.89 -19.16 -1.17
CA GLY A 48 17.31 -18.97 -1.47
C GLY A 48 17.79 -17.52 -1.51
N VAL A 49 16.92 -16.55 -1.22
CA VAL A 49 17.32 -15.17 -0.91
C VAL A 49 17.52 -15.00 0.60
N GLY A 50 18.19 -13.93 1.02
CA GLY A 50 18.29 -13.58 2.43
C GLY A 50 17.00 -13.00 2.99
N GLY A 51 16.83 -13.07 4.32
CA GLY A 51 15.65 -12.55 5.01
C GLY A 51 15.44 -11.05 4.79
N THR A 52 16.51 -10.24 4.81
CA THR A 52 16.43 -8.81 4.50
C THR A 52 15.92 -8.56 3.07
N ASP A 53 16.50 -9.27 2.10
CA ASP A 53 16.16 -9.15 0.68
C ASP A 53 14.74 -9.65 0.38
N PHE A 54 14.17 -10.49 1.23
CA PHE A 54 12.78 -10.91 1.17
C PHE A 54 11.83 -9.89 1.82
N TYR A 55 12.08 -9.54 3.10
CA TYR A 55 11.13 -8.74 3.87
C TYR A 55 11.09 -7.29 3.42
N VAL A 56 12.19 -6.66 2.99
CA VAL A 56 12.13 -5.26 2.57
C VAL A 56 11.11 -5.04 1.43
N PRO A 57 11.18 -5.76 0.29
CA PRO A 57 10.13 -5.71 -0.74
C PRO A 57 8.71 -5.99 -0.22
N VAL A 58 8.53 -7.06 0.57
CA VAL A 58 7.21 -7.43 1.12
C VAL A 58 6.62 -6.32 2.00
N TYR A 59 7.44 -5.67 2.83
CA TYR A 59 6.98 -4.59 3.70
C TYR A 59 6.77 -3.26 2.97
N THR A 60 7.46 -3.03 1.84
CA THR A 60 7.09 -1.92 0.95
C THR A 60 5.70 -2.13 0.34
N ALA A 61 5.39 -3.35 -0.10
CA ALA A 61 4.05 -3.74 -0.54
C ALA A 61 3.02 -3.59 0.60
N ALA A 62 3.38 -4.00 1.82
CA ALA A 62 2.50 -3.88 2.99
C ALA A 62 2.15 -2.43 3.29
N THR A 63 3.11 -1.51 3.14
CA THR A 63 2.88 -0.06 3.35
C THR A 63 1.90 0.50 2.34
N VAL A 64 2.00 0.08 1.07
CA VAL A 64 1.00 0.40 0.02
C VAL A 64 -0.38 -0.16 0.39
N ALA A 65 -0.44 -1.41 0.88
CA ALA A 65 -1.68 -2.05 1.27
C ALA A 65 -2.35 -1.37 2.47
N VAL A 66 -1.60 -0.94 3.50
CA VAL A 66 -2.14 -0.16 4.63
C VAL A 66 -2.83 1.10 4.13
N MET A 67 -2.18 1.84 3.22
CA MET A 67 -2.74 3.07 2.65
C MET A 67 -4.04 2.79 1.88
N GLY A 68 -4.03 1.79 1.00
CA GLY A 68 -5.17 1.46 0.16
C GLY A 68 -6.35 0.85 0.91
N LEU A 69 -6.09 0.03 1.94
CA LEU A 69 -7.14 -0.72 2.64
C LEU A 69 -7.65 -0.01 3.89
N LEU A 70 -6.83 0.83 4.53
CA LEU A 70 -7.24 1.56 5.74
C LEU A 70 -7.30 3.06 5.50
N GLY A 71 -6.22 3.65 4.99
CA GLY A 71 -6.08 5.11 4.87
C GLY A 71 -7.17 5.74 4.00
N ILE A 72 -7.14 5.44 2.70
CA ILE A 72 -8.05 6.01 1.71
C ILE A 72 -9.54 5.75 2.05
N PRO A 73 -9.98 4.51 2.31
CA PRO A 73 -11.40 4.25 2.54
C PRO A 73 -11.94 4.91 3.81
N THR A 74 -11.15 4.92 4.90
CA THR A 74 -11.55 5.54 6.16
C THR A 74 -11.69 7.05 6.00
N HIS A 75 -10.73 7.69 5.34
CA HIS A 75 -10.75 9.12 5.11
C HIS A 75 -11.92 9.54 4.20
N LEU A 76 -12.14 8.81 3.10
CA LEU A 76 -13.27 9.06 2.20
C LEU A 76 -14.61 8.89 2.91
N ALA A 77 -14.78 7.82 3.70
CA ALA A 77 -15.99 7.60 4.48
C ALA A 77 -16.21 8.73 5.51
N MET A 78 -15.16 9.18 6.21
CA MET A 78 -15.25 10.32 7.13
C MET A 78 -15.73 11.60 6.42
N TYR A 79 -15.20 11.90 5.24
CA TYR A 79 -15.54 13.11 4.49
C TYR A 79 -16.99 13.09 3.98
N ARG A 80 -17.51 11.90 3.68
CA ARG A 80 -18.92 11.71 3.34
C ARG A 80 -19.83 11.91 4.55
N GLN A 81 -19.49 11.28 5.68
CA GLN A 81 -20.26 11.35 6.92
C GLN A 81 -20.37 12.78 7.47
N THR A 82 -19.27 13.52 7.44
CA THR A 82 -19.20 14.90 7.97
C THR A 82 -19.74 15.95 6.99
N GLY A 83 -20.16 15.53 5.78
CA GLY A 83 -20.67 16.42 4.75
C GLY A 83 -19.62 17.35 4.14
N VAL A 84 -18.33 17.11 4.39
CA VAL A 84 -17.21 17.88 3.83
C VAL A 84 -17.27 17.89 2.30
N LEU A 85 -17.57 16.75 1.67
CA LEU A 85 -17.74 16.68 0.22
C LEU A 85 -18.90 17.54 -0.30
N ARG A 86 -19.99 17.69 0.46
CA ARG A 86 -21.13 18.54 0.08
C ARG A 86 -20.77 20.02 0.19
N ARG A 87 -20.01 20.40 1.21
CA ARG A 87 -19.51 21.78 1.39
C ARG A 87 -18.57 22.19 0.26
N PHE A 88 -17.69 21.29 -0.18
CA PHE A 88 -16.82 21.54 -1.33
C PHE A 88 -17.61 21.70 -2.65
N ARG A 89 -18.63 20.87 -2.90
CA ARG A 89 -19.53 21.07 -4.05
C ARG A 89 -20.19 22.45 -4.00
N ALA A 90 -20.69 22.87 -2.83
CA ALA A 90 -21.36 24.15 -2.65
C ALA A 90 -20.42 25.36 -2.82
N SER A 91 -19.12 25.21 -2.56
CA SER A 91 -18.12 26.27 -2.78
C SER A 91 -17.55 26.32 -4.21
N GLY A 92 -18.11 25.53 -5.14
CA GLY A 92 -17.66 25.46 -6.53
C GLY A 92 -16.41 24.60 -6.76
N LEU A 93 -15.91 23.91 -5.72
CA LEU A 93 -14.79 22.98 -5.84
C LEU A 93 -15.28 21.58 -6.18
N SER A 94 -14.70 20.98 -7.23
CA SER A 94 -15.01 19.59 -7.59
C SER A 94 -14.53 18.63 -6.49
N PRO A 95 -15.38 17.71 -5.99
CA PRO A 95 -14.99 16.67 -5.03
C PRO A 95 -13.84 15.80 -5.51
N LEU A 96 -13.68 15.65 -6.83
CA LEU A 96 -12.59 14.90 -7.45
C LEU A 96 -11.23 15.56 -7.21
N VAL A 97 -11.17 16.90 -7.10
CA VAL A 97 -9.93 17.64 -6.84
C VAL A 97 -9.43 17.36 -5.43
N VAL A 98 -10.34 17.32 -4.46
CA VAL A 98 -10.02 17.00 -3.06
C VAL A 98 -9.58 15.55 -2.94
N MET A 99 -10.28 14.64 -3.61
CA MET A 99 -9.90 13.23 -3.63
C MET A 99 -8.52 13.02 -4.26
N ALA A 100 -8.26 13.63 -5.41
CA ALA A 100 -6.96 13.56 -6.07
C ALA A 100 -5.85 14.15 -5.19
N ALA A 101 -6.11 15.27 -4.52
CA ALA A 101 -5.15 15.85 -3.57
C ALA A 101 -4.84 14.87 -2.43
N GLN A 102 -5.85 14.23 -1.85
CA GLN A 102 -5.66 13.25 -0.78
C GLN A 102 -4.84 12.05 -1.25
N LEU A 103 -5.14 11.51 -2.44
CA LEU A 103 -4.39 10.40 -3.02
C LEU A 103 -2.91 10.75 -3.20
N ILE A 104 -2.61 11.95 -3.69
CA ILE A 104 -1.23 12.43 -3.86
C ILE A 104 -0.52 12.50 -2.51
N VAL A 105 -1.18 13.05 -1.49
CA VAL A 105 -0.59 13.21 -0.16
C VAL A 105 -0.33 11.85 0.48
N MET A 106 -1.28 10.91 0.39
CA MET A 106 -1.09 9.57 0.91
C MET A 106 -0.01 8.80 0.14
N ALA A 107 0.05 8.92 -1.19
CA ALA A 107 1.10 8.31 -1.99
C ALA A 107 2.49 8.87 -1.62
N ALA A 108 2.59 10.18 -1.37
CA ALA A 108 3.83 10.79 -0.89
C ALA A 108 4.24 10.25 0.49
N LEU A 109 3.28 10.05 1.40
CA LEU A 109 3.55 9.47 2.71
C LEU A 109 4.06 8.03 2.60
N VAL A 110 3.42 7.20 1.76
CA VAL A 110 3.88 5.83 1.49
C VAL A 110 5.29 5.84 0.90
N ALA A 111 5.56 6.73 -0.06
CA ALA A 111 6.90 6.86 -0.65
C ALA A 111 7.97 7.22 0.40
N VAL A 112 7.66 8.12 1.34
CA VAL A 112 8.55 8.46 2.46
C VAL A 112 8.76 7.26 3.38
N GLY A 113 7.69 6.52 3.71
CA GLY A 113 7.79 5.30 4.53
C GLY A 113 8.64 4.22 3.89
N VAL A 114 8.42 3.96 2.60
CA VAL A 114 9.23 3.02 1.82
C VAL A 114 10.68 3.48 1.74
N ALA A 115 10.95 4.77 1.49
CA ALA A 115 12.31 5.29 1.48
C ALA A 115 13.01 5.10 2.83
N ALA A 116 12.29 5.31 3.95
CA ALA A 116 12.82 5.07 5.29
C ALA A 116 13.12 3.59 5.54
N MET A 117 12.22 2.67 5.14
CA MET A 117 12.44 1.22 5.23
C MET A 117 13.69 0.78 4.48
N VAL A 118 13.81 1.21 3.22
CA VAL A 118 14.96 0.88 2.36
C VAL A 118 16.25 1.46 2.94
N ALA A 119 16.22 2.69 3.46
CA ALA A 119 17.37 3.29 4.13
C ALA A 119 17.78 2.51 5.39
N ILE A 120 16.83 2.04 6.20
CA ILE A 120 17.10 1.20 7.37
C ILE A 120 17.72 -0.14 6.95
N GLY A 121 17.17 -0.78 5.91
CA GLY A 121 17.70 -2.04 5.38
C GLY A 121 19.16 -1.91 4.92
N PHE A 122 19.49 -0.85 4.19
CA PHE A 122 20.88 -0.58 3.77
C PHE A 122 21.80 -0.20 4.93
N ALA A 123 21.31 0.55 5.92
CA ALA A 123 22.15 1.08 6.99
C ALA A 123 22.51 0.04 8.07
N GLY A 124 21.69 -0.99 8.26
CA GLY A 124 21.83 -1.89 9.41
C GLY A 124 21.61 -3.38 9.15
N TYR A 125 21.23 -3.80 7.95
CA TYR A 125 20.77 -5.18 7.70
C TYR A 125 21.26 -5.79 6.38
N ASP A 126 22.34 -5.26 5.82
CA ASP A 126 23.01 -5.82 4.63
C ASP A 126 22.09 -6.02 3.40
N LEU A 127 21.07 -5.17 3.25
CA LEU A 127 20.13 -5.20 2.12
C LEU A 127 20.87 -5.11 0.78
N THR A 128 20.57 -6.02 -0.13
CA THR A 128 21.09 -6.00 -1.50
C THR A 128 20.40 -4.90 -2.30
N ALA A 129 21.18 -4.14 -3.05
CA ALA A 129 20.64 -3.09 -3.91
C ALA A 129 19.76 -3.68 -5.02
N PRO A 130 18.62 -3.04 -5.37
CA PRO A 130 17.78 -3.50 -6.46
C PRO A 130 18.56 -3.63 -7.77
N ALA A 131 18.39 -4.75 -8.46
CA ALA A 131 18.96 -4.95 -9.80
C ALA A 131 18.42 -3.93 -10.82
N SER A 132 17.15 -3.51 -10.67
CA SER A 132 16.52 -2.47 -11.48
C SER A 132 15.68 -1.52 -10.65
N VAL A 133 16.27 -0.39 -10.24
CA VAL A 133 15.56 0.71 -9.56
C VAL A 133 14.34 1.20 -10.36
N PRO A 134 14.41 1.40 -11.70
CA PRO A 134 13.23 1.78 -12.47
C PRO A 134 12.12 0.73 -12.46
N GLY A 135 12.49 -0.57 -12.45
CA GLY A 135 11.52 -1.66 -12.37
C GLY A 135 10.79 -1.69 -11.03
N VAL A 136 11.54 -1.56 -9.93
CA VAL A 136 10.97 -1.45 -8.58
C VAL A 136 10.05 -0.24 -8.47
N ALA A 137 10.48 0.92 -8.97
CA ALA A 137 9.66 2.13 -8.98
C ALA A 137 8.37 1.96 -9.78
N LEU A 138 8.42 1.26 -10.92
CA LEU A 138 7.24 0.96 -11.73
C LEU A 138 6.26 0.05 -10.99
N GLY A 139 6.73 -1.02 -10.36
CA GLY A 139 5.91 -1.91 -9.53
C GLY A 139 5.27 -1.17 -8.36
N PHE A 140 6.04 -0.35 -7.66
CA PHE A 140 5.56 0.50 -6.56
C PHE A 140 4.45 1.46 -7.00
N VAL A 141 4.62 2.15 -8.13
CA VAL A 141 3.61 3.09 -8.66
C VAL A 141 2.35 2.34 -9.10
N ALA A 142 2.49 1.25 -9.86
CA ALA A 142 1.35 0.43 -10.29
C ALA A 142 0.56 -0.12 -9.10
N GLY A 143 1.28 -0.61 -8.09
CA GLY A 143 0.72 -1.07 -6.83
C GLY A 143 -0.05 0.01 -6.07
N THR A 144 0.56 1.17 -5.91
CA THR A 144 -0.04 2.33 -5.25
C THR A 144 -1.35 2.74 -5.93
N LEU A 145 -1.37 2.78 -7.26
CA LEU A 145 -2.58 3.11 -8.03
C LEU A 145 -3.67 2.04 -7.88
N ALA A 146 -3.30 0.75 -7.92
CA ALA A 146 -4.24 -0.35 -7.77
C ALA A 146 -4.89 -0.36 -6.38
N PHE A 147 -4.08 -0.28 -5.32
CA PHE A 147 -4.58 -0.25 -3.95
C PHE A 147 -5.30 1.07 -3.62
N ALA A 148 -4.91 2.18 -4.23
CA ALA A 148 -5.69 3.41 -4.15
C ALA A 148 -7.09 3.25 -4.75
N ALA A 149 -7.20 2.61 -5.90
CA ALA A 149 -8.49 2.34 -6.53
C ALA A 149 -9.37 1.40 -5.69
N ILE A 150 -8.78 0.36 -5.07
CA ILE A 150 -9.48 -0.50 -4.10
C ILE A 150 -9.99 0.33 -2.92
N GLY A 151 -9.13 1.19 -2.36
CA GLY A 151 -9.49 2.06 -1.25
C GLY A 151 -10.63 3.02 -1.57
N LEU A 152 -10.60 3.63 -2.77
CA LEU A 152 -11.71 4.45 -3.25
C LEU A 152 -13.00 3.66 -3.36
N LEU A 153 -12.94 2.43 -3.89
CA LEU A 153 -14.11 1.57 -4.01
C LEU A 153 -14.68 1.23 -2.62
N LEU A 154 -13.84 0.78 -1.69
CA LEU A 154 -14.23 0.48 -0.31
C LEU A 154 -14.84 1.72 0.36
N GLY A 155 -14.19 2.89 0.27
CA GLY A 155 -14.70 4.14 0.85
C GLY A 155 -15.97 4.65 0.18
N SER A 156 -16.23 4.28 -1.06
CA SER A 156 -17.49 4.63 -1.76
C SER A 156 -18.67 3.74 -1.36
N VAL A 157 -18.40 2.50 -0.93
CA VAL A 157 -19.43 1.51 -0.57
C VAL A 157 -19.72 1.52 0.92
N LEU A 158 -18.70 1.72 1.75
CA LEU A 158 -18.82 1.60 3.20
C LEU A 158 -19.49 2.84 3.80
N PRO A 159 -20.51 2.66 4.67
CA PRO A 159 -21.36 3.76 5.13
C PRO A 159 -20.68 4.65 6.17
N THR A 160 -19.66 4.12 6.87
CA THR A 160 -19.03 4.81 8.00
C THR A 160 -17.52 4.61 8.00
N ALA A 161 -16.79 5.58 8.55
CA ALA A 161 -15.36 5.44 8.75
C ALA A 161 -15.01 4.29 9.69
N ARG A 162 -15.84 4.03 10.71
CA ARG A 162 -15.65 2.87 11.59
C ARG A 162 -15.79 1.54 10.82
N ALA A 163 -16.74 1.44 9.90
CA ALA A 163 -16.90 0.25 9.05
C ALA A 163 -15.72 0.11 8.07
N ALA A 164 -15.27 1.22 7.47
CA ALA A 164 -14.09 1.28 6.62
C ALA A 164 -12.82 0.82 7.36
N GLN A 165 -12.60 1.32 8.57
CA GLN A 165 -11.46 0.94 9.40
C GLN A 165 -11.53 -0.54 9.80
N GLY A 166 -12.70 -1.02 10.26
CA GLY A 166 -12.87 -2.41 10.68
C GLY A 166 -12.66 -3.42 9.55
N LEU A 167 -13.30 -3.20 8.40
CA LEU A 167 -13.10 -4.07 7.23
C LEU A 167 -11.69 -3.93 6.65
N GLY A 168 -11.16 -2.70 6.59
CA GLY A 168 -9.80 -2.42 6.14
C GLY A 168 -8.75 -3.17 6.94
N LEU A 169 -8.90 -3.22 8.26
CA LEU A 169 -8.01 -3.96 9.16
C LEU A 169 -8.06 -5.47 8.90
N LEU A 170 -9.27 -6.02 8.76
CA LEU A 170 -9.47 -7.45 8.46
C LEU A 170 -8.84 -7.83 7.12
N LEU A 171 -9.09 -7.03 6.07
CA LEU A 171 -8.51 -7.25 4.76
C LEU A 171 -6.98 -7.10 4.79
N PHE A 172 -6.47 -6.05 5.43
CA PHE A 172 -5.04 -5.81 5.51
C PHE A 172 -4.32 -6.95 6.20
N PHE A 173 -4.72 -7.34 7.42
CA PHE A 173 -4.04 -8.44 8.12
C PHE A 173 -4.19 -9.77 7.41
N GLY A 174 -5.37 -10.07 6.85
CA GLY A 174 -5.57 -11.27 6.06
C GLY A 174 -4.61 -11.34 4.88
N LEU A 175 -4.51 -10.27 4.10
CA LEU A 175 -3.62 -10.18 2.94
C LEU A 175 -2.15 -10.13 3.34
N PHE A 176 -1.81 -9.42 4.42
CA PHE A 176 -0.45 -9.27 4.93
C PHE A 176 0.16 -10.60 5.35
N PHE A 177 -0.56 -11.40 6.12
CA PHE A 177 -0.04 -12.71 6.56
C PHE A 177 0.01 -13.73 5.43
N VAL A 178 -0.94 -13.67 4.48
CA VAL A 178 -0.91 -14.53 3.30
C VAL A 178 0.31 -14.20 2.44
N ALA A 179 0.59 -12.92 2.19
CA ALA A 179 1.67 -12.48 1.30
C ALA A 179 3.09 -12.44 1.93
N GLY A 180 3.32 -13.18 3.01
CA GLY A 180 4.66 -13.32 3.60
C GLY A 180 5.06 -12.20 4.58
N GLY A 181 4.11 -11.42 5.10
CA GLY A 181 4.39 -10.44 6.17
C GLY A 181 4.64 -11.04 7.56
N GLY A 182 4.63 -12.37 7.68
CA GLY A 182 4.77 -13.09 8.94
C GLY A 182 5.92 -14.11 8.88
N PRO A 183 5.65 -15.41 9.06
CA PRO A 183 6.68 -16.44 8.91
C PRO A 183 7.24 -16.53 7.47
N PRO A 184 8.45 -17.08 7.31
CA PRO A 184 8.99 -17.46 6.01
C PRO A 184 8.01 -18.34 5.21
N PRO A 185 7.94 -18.17 3.88
CA PRO A 185 7.01 -18.92 3.02
C PRO A 185 7.11 -20.45 3.14
N ALA A 186 8.32 -20.99 3.39
CA ALA A 186 8.52 -22.43 3.55
C ALA A 186 7.86 -23.01 4.81
N LEU A 187 7.61 -22.18 5.84
CA LEU A 187 6.93 -22.58 7.06
C LEU A 187 5.40 -22.50 6.94
N LEU A 188 4.89 -21.87 5.88
CA LEU A 188 3.45 -21.76 5.65
C LEU A 188 2.91 -23.02 4.99
N PRO A 189 1.66 -23.44 5.32
CA PRO A 189 1.01 -24.51 4.57
C PRO A 189 0.90 -24.16 3.09
N GLU A 190 1.07 -25.15 2.21
CA GLU A 190 0.98 -25.01 0.76
C GLU A 190 -0.30 -24.29 0.28
N ALA A 191 -1.42 -24.52 0.97
CA ALA A 191 -2.68 -23.84 0.67
C ALA A 191 -2.59 -22.31 0.85
N VAL A 192 -1.82 -21.83 1.82
CA VAL A 192 -1.60 -20.39 2.06
C VAL A 192 -0.73 -19.80 0.96
N ASN A 193 0.34 -20.50 0.57
CA ASN A 193 1.23 -20.04 -0.52
C ASN A 193 0.47 -19.89 -1.84
N ARG A 194 -0.44 -20.82 -2.17
CA ARG A 194 -1.31 -20.70 -3.36
C ARG A 194 -2.35 -19.58 -3.26
N LEU A 195 -2.78 -19.23 -2.05
CA LEU A 195 -3.73 -18.13 -1.87
C LEU A 195 -3.10 -16.78 -2.23
N VAL A 196 -1.78 -16.63 -2.13
CA VAL A 196 -1.08 -15.38 -2.47
C VAL A 196 -1.39 -14.95 -3.91
N GLU A 197 -1.32 -15.87 -4.85
CA GLU A 197 -1.57 -15.64 -6.28
C GLU A 197 -3.01 -15.17 -6.58
N LEU A 198 -3.96 -15.52 -5.69
CA LEU A 198 -5.37 -15.14 -5.83
C LEU A 198 -5.68 -13.78 -5.20
N THR A 199 -4.73 -13.18 -4.50
CA THR A 199 -4.90 -11.91 -3.81
C THR A 199 -4.33 -10.74 -4.61
N PRO A 200 -4.82 -9.51 -4.40
CA PRO A 200 -4.18 -8.33 -5.01
C PRO A 200 -2.78 -8.06 -4.44
N MET A 201 -2.41 -8.72 -3.35
CA MET A 201 -1.13 -8.55 -2.66
C MET A 201 0.00 -9.34 -3.35
N GLY A 202 -0.30 -10.52 -3.93
CA GLY A 202 0.69 -11.31 -4.67
C GLY A 202 1.32 -10.53 -5.83
N PRO A 203 0.54 -10.08 -6.83
CA PRO A 203 1.04 -9.25 -7.92
C PRO A 203 1.75 -7.97 -7.46
N LEU A 204 1.36 -7.41 -6.31
CA LEU A 204 2.05 -6.26 -5.74
C LEU A 204 3.46 -6.62 -5.27
N VAL A 205 3.60 -7.71 -4.52
CA VAL A 205 4.90 -8.21 -4.07
C VAL A 205 5.75 -8.58 -5.28
N ASP A 206 5.22 -9.34 -6.23
CA ASP A 206 5.96 -9.78 -7.43
C ASP A 206 6.47 -8.60 -8.27
N ALA A 207 5.63 -7.59 -8.48
CA ALA A 207 6.00 -6.39 -9.25
C ALA A 207 7.13 -5.58 -8.60
N ILE A 208 7.33 -5.70 -7.29
CA ILE A 208 8.41 -5.04 -6.55
C ILE A 208 9.63 -5.95 -6.42
N SER A 209 9.45 -7.21 -6.04
CA SER A 209 10.52 -8.18 -5.77
C SER A 209 11.23 -8.65 -7.04
N ALA A 210 10.51 -8.95 -8.12
CA ALA A 210 11.13 -9.44 -9.36
C ALA A 210 12.23 -8.50 -9.93
N PRO A 211 12.00 -7.18 -10.08
CA PRO A 211 13.06 -6.26 -10.51
C PRO A 211 14.11 -5.99 -9.42
N TRP A 212 13.81 -6.29 -8.15
CA TRP A 212 14.77 -6.21 -7.05
C TRP A 212 15.83 -7.31 -7.15
N HIS A 213 15.40 -8.55 -7.34
CA HIS A 213 16.26 -9.74 -7.38
C HIS A 213 16.82 -10.07 -8.77
N GLY A 214 16.57 -9.21 -9.76
CA GLY A 214 17.15 -9.36 -11.11
C GLY A 214 16.35 -10.26 -12.07
N HIS A 215 15.12 -10.62 -11.72
CA HIS A 215 14.20 -11.34 -12.61
C HIS A 215 13.56 -10.44 -13.68
N GLY A 216 13.83 -9.13 -13.64
CA GLY A 216 13.27 -8.14 -14.55
C GLY A 216 11.89 -7.66 -14.12
N VAL A 217 11.21 -6.96 -15.03
CA VAL A 217 9.86 -6.45 -14.76
C VAL A 217 8.83 -7.56 -15.01
N ASP A 218 8.06 -7.90 -13.99
CA ASP A 218 6.96 -8.85 -14.13
C ASP A 218 5.75 -8.20 -14.82
N GLY A 219 5.61 -8.47 -16.12
CA GLY A 219 4.52 -7.96 -16.93
C GLY A 219 3.15 -8.50 -16.55
N VAL A 220 3.06 -9.72 -16.01
CA VAL A 220 1.79 -10.33 -15.57
C VAL A 220 1.32 -9.64 -14.30
N ALA A 221 2.23 -9.45 -13.35
CA ALA A 221 1.95 -8.74 -12.11
C ALA A 221 1.50 -7.30 -12.38
N LEU A 222 2.20 -6.56 -13.25
CA LEU A 222 1.82 -5.21 -13.65
C LEU A 222 0.46 -5.17 -14.37
N ALA A 223 0.17 -6.14 -15.25
CA ALA A 223 -1.11 -6.22 -15.94
C ALA A 223 -2.26 -6.49 -14.96
N ALA A 224 -2.05 -7.36 -13.97
CA ALA A 224 -3.02 -7.64 -12.92
C ALA A 224 -3.30 -6.39 -12.07
N LEU A 225 -2.26 -5.67 -11.65
CA LEU A 225 -2.39 -4.42 -10.90
C LEU A 225 -3.10 -3.34 -11.73
N ALA A 226 -2.76 -3.20 -13.01
CA ALA A 226 -3.42 -2.25 -13.91
C ALA A 226 -4.91 -2.59 -14.11
N ALA A 227 -5.24 -3.88 -14.31
CA ALA A 227 -6.61 -4.34 -14.42
C ALA A 227 -7.40 -4.05 -13.13
N LEU A 228 -6.79 -4.30 -11.97
CA LEU A 228 -7.39 -4.01 -10.67
C LEU A 228 -7.63 -2.51 -10.48
N ALA A 229 -6.66 -1.67 -10.84
CA ALA A 229 -6.78 -0.22 -10.77
C ALA A 229 -7.95 0.29 -11.63
N VAL A 230 -8.04 -0.20 -12.88
CA VAL A 230 -9.11 0.19 -13.82
C VAL A 230 -10.47 -0.29 -13.34
N VAL A 231 -10.60 -1.56 -12.96
CA VAL A 231 -11.89 -2.13 -12.54
C VAL A 231 -12.37 -1.49 -11.24
N ALA A 232 -11.53 -1.43 -10.20
CA ALA A 232 -11.92 -0.85 -8.92
C ALA A 232 -12.19 0.66 -9.05
N GLY A 233 -11.36 1.38 -9.82
CA GLY A 233 -11.52 2.80 -10.09
C GLY A 233 -12.82 3.12 -10.82
N ALA A 234 -13.14 2.37 -11.88
CA ALA A 234 -14.38 2.55 -12.63
C ALA A 234 -15.63 2.24 -11.79
N LEU A 235 -15.57 1.20 -10.94
CA LEU A 235 -16.66 0.88 -10.02
C LEU A 235 -16.84 1.98 -8.95
N ALA A 236 -15.74 2.48 -8.38
CA ALA A 236 -15.76 3.57 -7.40
C ALA A 236 -16.35 4.85 -8.01
N GLU A 237 -15.92 5.23 -9.22
CA GLU A 237 -16.43 6.40 -9.92
C GLU A 237 -17.93 6.29 -10.21
N ARG A 238 -18.38 5.14 -10.72
CA ARG A 238 -19.81 4.88 -10.98
C ARG A 238 -20.65 4.98 -9.71
N ARG A 239 -20.12 4.58 -8.56
CA ARG A 239 -20.80 4.69 -7.27
C ARG A 239 -20.85 6.13 -6.77
N LEU A 240 -19.73 6.84 -6.79
CA LEU A 240 -19.64 8.23 -6.33
C LEU A 240 -20.49 9.20 -7.17
N ARG A 241 -20.67 8.92 -8.47
CA ARG A 241 -21.55 9.72 -9.34
C ARG A 241 -23.05 9.53 -9.07
N ARG A 242 -23.44 8.43 -8.44
CA ARG A 242 -24.86 8.15 -8.11
C ARG A 242 -25.32 8.84 -6.82
N GLU A 243 -24.44 9.58 -6.14
CA GLU A 243 -24.68 10.24 -4.85
C GLU A 243 -24.58 11.77 -4.84
#